data_AF-A0A967MFM7-F1
#
_entry.id   AF-A0A967MFM7-F1
#
_cell.length_a   1.000
_cell.length_b   1.000
_cell.length_c   1.000
_cell.angle_alpha   90.00
_cell.angle_beta   90.00
_cell.angle_gamma   90.00
#
_symmetry.space_group_name_H-M   'P 1'
#
loop_
_entity.id
_entity.type
_entity.pdbx_description
1 polymer ?
#
loop_
_entity_poly.entity_id
_entity_poly.type
_entity_poly.pdbx_seq_one_letter_code
_entity_poly.pdbx_strand_id
1 'polypeptide(L)'
;DLELWQHHIKGMQRQRRKGLMAVLNKIDILWDELRDGESIESSIRSQTEATATVLGIDTKQVFPVSAQKGLLAKVRDDKELLSRSRLPALEDYLSNEVLPAKQSIIRDNIVREIGGLLEDSRSMLQSQLEAAQKQLGELQSLSGKNADVIVHLMRKSREEQATYL
;
A
#
# COMPACT_ATOMS: atom_id res chain seq x y z
N ASP A 1 17.16 22.86 -0.62
CA ASP A 1 16.76 21.67 -1.39
C ASP A 1 17.65 20.45 -1.22
N LEU A 2 18.97 20.56 -1.44
CA LEU A 2 19.84 19.39 -1.32
C LEU A 2 19.89 18.79 0.11
N GLU A 3 19.90 19.63 1.15
CA GLU A 3 19.81 19.16 2.54
C GLU A 3 18.48 18.46 2.84
N LEU A 4 17.36 18.99 2.34
CA LEU A 4 16.03 18.36 2.45
C LEU A 4 16.04 16.94 1.85
N TRP A 5 16.66 16.78 0.68
CA TRP A 5 16.83 15.48 0.04
C TRP A 5 17.71 14.52 0.84
N GLN A 6 18.84 15.02 1.35
CA GLN A 6 19.76 14.20 2.13
C GLN A 6 19.16 13.74 3.45
N HIS A 7 18.38 14.57 4.12
CA HIS A 7 17.75 14.22 5.40
C HIS A 7 16.51 13.34 5.25
N HIS A 8 15.67 13.56 4.23
CA HIS A 8 14.38 12.87 4.14
C HIS A 8 14.36 11.68 3.18
N ILE A 9 15.26 11.64 2.18
CA ILE A 9 15.17 10.68 1.07
C ILE A 9 16.30 9.65 1.10
N LYS A 10 17.52 10.01 1.56
CA LYS A 10 18.62 9.03 1.70
C LYS A 10 18.31 7.88 2.67
N GLY A 11 17.48 8.12 3.70
CA GLY A 11 17.02 7.05 4.59
C GLY A 11 16.16 5.99 3.87
N MET A 12 15.41 6.39 2.85
CA MET A 12 14.51 5.54 2.06
C MET A 12 15.27 4.74 0.97
N GLN A 13 16.44 5.23 0.52
CA GLN A 13 17.29 4.57 -0.49
C GLN A 13 17.83 3.19 -0.05
N ARG A 14 17.93 2.91 1.25
CA ARG A 14 18.42 1.60 1.75
C ARG A 14 17.42 0.46 1.59
N GLN A 15 16.13 0.75 1.47
CA GLN A 15 15.07 -0.28 1.41
C GLN A 15 14.44 -0.43 0.02
N ARG A 16 14.36 0.64 -0.79
CA ARG A 16 13.74 0.58 -2.13
C ARG A 16 14.40 1.57 -3.10
N ARG A 17 15.32 1.06 -3.93
CA ARG A 17 15.86 1.82 -5.09
C ARG A 17 14.86 1.99 -6.25
N LYS A 18 13.69 1.33 -6.18
CA LYS A 18 12.66 1.41 -7.22
C LYS A 18 11.67 2.52 -6.89
N GLY A 19 11.53 3.50 -7.78
CA GLY A 19 10.52 4.56 -7.71
C GLY A 19 11.01 5.94 -7.29
N LEU A 20 12.32 6.19 -7.22
CA LEU A 20 12.85 7.52 -6.93
C LEU A 20 13.10 8.29 -8.23
N MET A 21 12.47 9.45 -8.35
CA MET A 21 12.59 10.35 -9.49
C MET A 21 12.89 11.77 -8.99
N ALA A 22 13.68 12.52 -9.74
CA ALA A 22 13.92 13.94 -9.53
C ALA A 22 13.38 14.76 -10.69
N VAL A 23 12.79 15.92 -10.38
CA VAL A 23 12.31 16.87 -11.38
C VAL A 23 13.17 18.11 -11.29
N LEU A 24 13.97 18.36 -12.33
CA LEU A 24 14.78 19.56 -12.47
C LEU A 24 13.93 20.62 -13.17
N ASN A 25 13.21 21.41 -12.38
CA ASN A 25 12.33 22.45 -12.90
C ASN A 25 13.11 23.74 -13.24
N LYS A 26 12.54 24.56 -14.12
CA LYS A 26 13.05 25.86 -14.60
C LYS A 26 14.18 25.80 -15.63
N ILE A 27 14.15 24.79 -16.51
CA ILE A 27 15.12 24.72 -17.62
C ILE A 27 15.00 25.89 -18.61
N ASP A 28 13.87 26.61 -18.59
CA ASP A 28 13.65 27.78 -19.42
C ASP A 28 14.58 28.95 -19.10
N ILE A 29 15.18 28.98 -17.90
CA ILE A 29 16.24 29.95 -17.56
C ILE A 29 17.48 29.76 -18.45
N LEU A 30 17.68 28.56 -18.98
CA LEU A 30 18.80 28.23 -19.86
C LEU A 30 18.53 28.58 -21.33
N TRP A 31 17.31 29.00 -21.68
CA TRP A 31 16.93 29.38 -23.04
C TRP A 31 17.38 30.83 -23.32
N ASP A 32 18.68 31.03 -23.43
CA ASP A 32 19.24 32.30 -23.87
C ASP A 32 19.08 32.44 -25.39
N GLU A 33 18.52 33.56 -25.86
CA GLU A 33 18.31 33.84 -27.28
C GLU A 33 19.62 34.02 -28.06
N LEU A 34 20.74 34.25 -27.36
CA LEU A 34 22.07 34.35 -27.94
C LEU A 34 22.80 33.00 -28.04
N ARG A 35 22.24 31.93 -27.46
CA ARG A 35 22.82 30.58 -27.50
C ARG A 35 22.14 29.73 -28.57
N ASP A 36 22.96 28.95 -29.25
CA ASP A 36 22.51 27.89 -30.13
C ASP A 36 21.79 26.77 -29.35
N GLY A 37 20.83 26.11 -30.01
CA GLY A 37 20.04 25.06 -29.39
C GLY A 37 20.88 23.89 -28.84
N GLU A 38 22.03 23.60 -29.46
CA GLU A 38 22.93 22.53 -29.03
C GLU A 38 23.61 22.86 -27.69
N SER A 39 24.07 24.11 -27.51
CA SER A 39 24.61 24.60 -26.23
C SER A 39 23.59 24.56 -25.09
N ILE A 40 22.32 24.87 -25.37
CA ILE A 40 21.22 24.77 -24.40
C ILE A 40 21.01 23.30 -24.00
N GLU A 41 20.93 22.39 -24.97
CA GLU A 41 20.76 20.96 -24.72
C GLU A 41 21.93 20.35 -23.95
N SER A 42 23.15 20.74 -24.27
CA SER A 42 24.35 20.33 -23.53
C SER A 42 24.29 20.81 -22.07
N SER A 43 23.90 22.06 -21.85
CA SER A 43 23.78 22.63 -20.50
C SER A 43 22.73 21.88 -19.66
N ILE A 44 21.57 21.60 -20.25
CA ILE A 44 20.50 20.82 -19.58
C ILE A 44 21.00 19.41 -19.25
N ARG A 45 21.71 18.76 -20.17
CA ARG A 45 22.28 17.42 -19.96
C ARG A 45 23.28 17.40 -18.82
N SER A 46 24.24 18.33 -18.81
CA SER A 46 25.24 18.42 -17.73
C SER A 46 24.59 18.66 -16.37
N GLN A 47 23.55 19.50 -16.29
CA GLN A 47 22.80 19.69 -15.04
C GLN A 47 22.03 18.43 -14.62
N THR A 48 21.46 17.70 -15.58
CA THR A 48 20.75 16.44 -15.35
C THR A 48 21.70 15.37 -14.79
N GLU A 49 22.89 15.21 -15.38
CA GLU A 49 23.92 14.27 -14.93
C GLU A 49 24.49 14.64 -13.56
N ALA A 50 24.76 15.92 -13.34
CA ALA A 50 25.21 16.41 -12.03
C ALA A 50 24.16 16.14 -10.94
N THR A 51 22.88 16.40 -11.24
CA THR A 51 21.77 16.13 -10.33
C THR A 51 21.65 14.63 -10.05
N ALA A 52 21.69 13.79 -11.09
CA ALA A 52 21.65 12.33 -10.95
C ALA A 52 22.77 11.82 -10.02
N THR A 53 24.00 12.33 -10.21
CA THR A 53 25.17 11.98 -9.41
C THR A 53 25.01 12.40 -7.95
N VAL A 54 24.58 13.64 -7.71
CA VAL A 54 24.39 14.20 -6.37
C VAL A 54 23.28 13.46 -5.60
N LEU A 55 22.21 13.06 -6.29
CA LEU A 55 21.08 12.37 -5.68
C LEU A 55 21.27 10.84 -5.64
N GLY A 56 22.27 10.31 -6.35
CA GLY A 56 22.55 8.87 -6.43
C GLY A 56 21.47 8.08 -7.16
N ILE A 57 20.90 8.63 -8.23
CA ILE A 57 19.89 8.00 -9.08
C ILE A 57 20.36 7.89 -10.52
N ASP A 58 19.67 7.04 -11.30
CA ASP A 58 19.90 6.94 -12.75
C ASP A 58 19.49 8.25 -13.44
N THR A 59 20.29 8.71 -14.41
CA THR A 59 20.02 9.94 -15.17
C THR A 59 18.65 9.90 -15.86
N LYS A 60 18.14 8.72 -16.24
CA LYS A 60 16.79 8.53 -16.80
C LYS A 60 15.66 8.83 -15.81
N GLN A 61 15.97 8.89 -14.51
CA GLN A 61 15.04 9.25 -13.44
C GLN A 61 15.10 10.75 -13.10
N VAL A 62 15.86 11.55 -13.86
CA VAL A 62 15.91 13.00 -13.72
C VAL A 62 15.19 13.63 -14.91
N PHE A 63 14.13 14.39 -14.62
CA PHE A 63 13.28 15.00 -15.63
C PHE A 63 13.52 16.51 -15.67
N PRO A 64 14.31 17.01 -16.64
CA PRO A 64 14.43 18.44 -16.88
C PRO A 64 13.14 18.98 -17.48
N VAL A 65 12.47 19.91 -16.79
CA VAL A 65 11.18 20.48 -17.24
C VAL A 65 11.09 21.99 -17.01
N SER A 66 10.20 22.63 -17.75
CA SER A 66 9.71 23.97 -17.40
C SER A 66 8.20 23.89 -17.15
N ALA A 67 7.82 23.80 -15.87
CA ALA A 67 6.41 23.72 -15.50
C ALA A 67 5.61 24.95 -15.97
N GLN A 68 6.20 26.15 -15.87
CA GLN A 68 5.55 27.39 -16.29
C GLN A 68 5.30 27.42 -17.80
N LYS A 69 6.31 27.08 -18.61
CA LYS A 69 6.15 27.06 -20.08
C LYS A 69 5.22 25.94 -20.52
N GLY A 70 5.27 24.77 -19.87
CA GLY A 70 4.32 23.68 -20.13
C GLY A 70 2.87 24.05 -19.82
N LEU A 71 2.62 24.74 -18.70
CA LEU A 71 1.28 25.25 -18.38
C LEU A 71 0.81 26.29 -19.39
N LEU A 72 1.67 27.27 -19.70
CA LEU A 72 1.36 28.31 -20.68
C LEU A 72 1.04 27.71 -22.05
N ALA A 73 1.81 26.70 -22.46
CA ALA A 73 1.62 25.98 -23.70
C ALA A 73 0.26 25.27 -23.75
N LYS A 74 -0.14 24.58 -22.67
CA LYS A 74 -1.47 23.94 -22.57
C LYS A 74 -2.61 24.95 -22.66
N VAL A 75 -2.47 26.11 -22.00
CA VAL A 75 -3.51 27.16 -22.03
C VAL A 75 -3.65 27.78 -23.43
N ARG A 76 -2.56 27.87 -24.19
CA ARG A 76 -2.52 28.48 -25.53
C ARG A 76 -2.63 27.47 -26.68
N ASP A 77 -2.75 26.18 -26.39
CA ASP A 77 -2.65 25.07 -27.36
C ASP A 77 -1.37 25.12 -28.22
N ASP A 78 -0.26 25.58 -27.62
CA ASP A 78 1.04 25.71 -28.28
C ASP A 78 1.83 24.40 -28.16
N LYS A 79 1.75 23.56 -29.19
CA LYS A 79 2.41 22.24 -29.21
C LYS A 79 3.94 22.32 -29.22
N GLU A 80 4.50 23.36 -29.82
CA GLU A 80 5.95 23.54 -29.91
C GLU A 80 6.52 23.91 -28.54
N LEU A 81 5.90 24.89 -27.86
CA LEU A 81 6.28 25.28 -26.50
C LEU A 81 6.05 24.14 -25.51
N LEU A 82 5.01 23.33 -25.69
CA LEU A 82 4.74 22.17 -24.84
C LEU A 82 5.86 21.13 -24.98
N SER A 83 6.27 20.81 -26.22
CA SER A 83 7.40 19.92 -26.48
C SER A 83 8.70 20.46 -25.87
N ARG A 84 9.00 21.75 -26.09
CA ARG A 84 10.21 22.39 -25.57
C ARG A 84 10.24 22.43 -24.03
N SER A 85 9.08 22.53 -23.38
CA SER A 85 8.96 22.49 -21.91
C SER A 85 9.27 21.11 -21.30
N ARG A 86 9.26 20.05 -22.13
CA ARG A 86 9.45 18.64 -21.76
C ARG A 86 8.48 18.09 -20.72
N LEU A 87 7.41 18.83 -20.44
CA LEU A 87 6.37 18.42 -19.49
C LEU A 87 5.68 17.09 -19.88
N PRO A 88 5.40 16.79 -21.17
CA PRO A 88 4.74 15.54 -21.54
C PRO A 88 5.50 14.28 -21.11
N ALA A 89 6.84 14.27 -21.23
CA ALA A 89 7.63 13.11 -20.83
C ALA A 89 7.52 12.79 -19.32
N LEU A 90 7.43 13.84 -18.49
CA LEU A 90 7.19 13.69 -17.06
C LEU A 90 5.76 13.18 -16.79
N GLU A 91 4.77 13.72 -17.49
CA GLU A 91 3.37 13.31 -17.35
C GLU A 91 3.15 11.84 -17.76
N ASP A 92 3.79 11.40 -18.84
CA ASP A 92 3.74 10.02 -19.30
C ASP A 92 4.38 9.07 -18.28
N TYR A 93 5.52 9.43 -17.71
CA TYR A 93 6.16 8.62 -16.68
C TYR A 93 5.30 8.52 -15.41
N LEU A 94 4.73 9.65 -14.97
CA LEU A 94 3.82 9.66 -13.82
C LEU A 94 2.59 8.78 -14.08
N SER A 95 2.05 8.83 -15.29
CA SER A 95 0.81 8.13 -15.66
C SER A 95 1.00 6.64 -15.85
N ASN A 96 2.11 6.22 -16.47
CA ASN A 96 2.33 4.83 -16.88
C ASN A 96 3.17 4.03 -15.88
N GLU A 97 4.02 4.68 -15.09
CA GLU A 97 4.90 3.98 -14.13
C GLU A 97 4.46 4.23 -12.69
N VAL A 98 4.32 5.51 -12.30
CA VAL A 98 4.10 5.88 -10.89
C VAL A 98 2.67 5.58 -10.42
N LEU A 99 1.66 5.99 -11.19
CA LEU A 99 0.26 5.77 -10.82
C LEU A 99 -0.10 4.28 -10.71
N PRO A 100 0.24 3.40 -11.67
CA PRO A 100 -0.06 1.98 -11.56
C PRO A 100 0.68 1.31 -10.39
N ALA A 101 1.95 1.65 -10.17
CA ALA A 101 2.71 1.15 -9.04
C ALA A 101 2.06 1.54 -7.70
N LYS A 102 1.62 2.79 -7.56
CA LYS A 102 0.92 3.27 -6.37
C LYS A 102 -0.42 2.55 -6.18
N GLN A 103 -1.20 2.36 -7.25
CA GLN A 103 -2.46 1.62 -7.21
C GLN A 103 -2.24 0.15 -6.77
N SER A 104 -1.18 -0.50 -7.25
CA SER A 104 -0.83 -1.87 -6.84
C SER A 104 -0.52 -1.93 -5.35
N ILE A 105 0.32 -1.02 -4.84
CA ILE A 105 0.69 -0.99 -3.41
C ILE A 105 -0.56 -0.81 -2.53
N ILE A 106 -1.46 0.10 -2.91
CA ILE A 106 -2.70 0.34 -2.17
C ILE A 106 -3.60 -0.90 -2.22
N ARG A 107 -3.76 -1.51 -3.40
CA ARG A 107 -4.55 -2.74 -3.57
C ARG A 107 -4.03 -3.88 -2.70
N ASP A 108 -2.72 -4.12 -2.73
CA ASP A 108 -2.09 -5.18 -1.94
C ASP A 108 -2.24 -4.97 -0.43
N ASN A 109 -2.23 -3.70 0.00
CA ASN A 109 -2.48 -3.35 1.39
C ASN A 109 -3.93 -3.64 1.80
N ILE A 110 -4.89 -3.19 0.99
CA ILE A 110 -6.32 -3.44 1.22
C ILE A 110 -6.63 -4.95 1.26
N VAL A 111 -6.10 -5.72 0.31
CA VAL A 111 -6.30 -7.17 0.27
C VAL A 111 -5.74 -7.85 1.53
N ARG A 112 -4.57 -7.41 1.99
CA ARG A 112 -3.97 -7.93 3.23
C ARG A 112 -4.81 -7.60 4.46
N GLU A 113 -5.28 -6.37 4.55
CA GLU A 113 -6.11 -5.91 5.67
C GLU A 113 -7.45 -6.66 5.73
N ILE A 114 -8.15 -6.75 4.60
CA ILE A 114 -9.40 -7.53 4.49
C ILE A 114 -9.15 -9.01 4.82
N GLY A 115 -8.05 -9.59 4.32
CA GLY A 115 -7.67 -10.96 4.64
C GLY A 115 -7.47 -11.19 6.14
N GLY A 116 -6.84 -10.23 6.84
CA GLY A 116 -6.70 -10.26 8.29
C GLY A 116 -8.05 -10.23 9.01
N LEU A 117 -8.93 -9.29 8.64
CA LEU A 117 -10.26 -9.17 9.24
C LEU A 117 -11.12 -10.43 9.03
N LEU A 118 -11.01 -11.08 7.88
CA LEU A 118 -11.70 -12.33 7.60
C LEU A 118 -11.18 -13.47 8.47
N GLU A 119 -9.86 -13.58 8.65
CA GLU A 119 -9.26 -14.62 9.50
C GLU A 119 -9.62 -14.41 10.98
N ASP A 120 -9.61 -13.16 11.45
CA ASP A 120 -10.05 -12.82 12.81
C ASP A 120 -11.52 -13.19 13.03
N SER A 121 -12.39 -12.86 12.06
CA SER A 121 -13.81 -13.21 12.10
C SER A 121 -14.02 -14.74 12.10
N ARG A 122 -13.26 -15.46 11.28
CA ARG A 122 -13.31 -16.93 11.19
C ARG A 122 -12.87 -17.56 12.51
N SER A 123 -11.77 -17.09 13.09
CA SER A 123 -11.26 -17.57 14.37
C SER A 123 -12.28 -17.33 15.49
N MET A 124 -12.89 -16.15 15.53
CA MET A 124 -13.91 -15.81 16.54
C MET A 124 -15.13 -16.72 16.44
N LEU A 125 -15.65 -16.94 15.23
CA LEU A 125 -16.79 -17.85 15.00
C LEU A 125 -16.45 -19.30 15.36
N GLN A 126 -15.25 -19.75 15.04
CA GLN A 126 -14.81 -21.10 15.36
C GLN A 126 -14.71 -21.32 16.88
N SER A 127 -14.16 -20.35 17.62
CA SER A 127 -14.16 -20.40 19.09
C SER A 127 -15.58 -20.41 19.68
N GLN A 128 -16.51 -19.63 19.12
CA GLN A 128 -17.91 -19.64 19.56
C GLN A 128 -18.58 -20.99 19.29
N LEU A 129 -18.32 -21.61 18.13
CA LEU A 129 -18.86 -22.92 17.78
C LEU A 129 -18.33 -24.00 18.72
N GLU A 130 -17.03 -24.02 18.98
CA GLU A 130 -16.41 -24.97 19.91
C GLU A 130 -16.97 -24.83 21.33
N ALA A 131 -17.15 -23.59 21.80
CA ALA A 131 -17.77 -23.31 23.10
C ALA A 131 -19.22 -23.83 23.16
N ALA A 132 -20.02 -23.58 22.12
CA ALA A 132 -21.41 -24.03 22.04
C ALA A 132 -21.52 -25.57 21.98
N GLN A 133 -20.64 -26.22 21.21
CA GLN A 133 -20.57 -27.70 21.15
C GLN A 133 -20.20 -28.30 22.51
N LYS A 134 -19.25 -27.67 23.24
CA LYS A 134 -18.90 -28.08 24.59
C LYS A 134 -20.09 -27.96 25.55
N GLN A 135 -20.79 -26.83 25.54
CA GLN A 135 -21.99 -26.63 26.36
C GLN A 135 -23.10 -27.64 26.04
N LEU A 136 -23.32 -27.96 24.76
CA LEU A 136 -24.28 -28.98 24.35
C LEU A 136 -23.91 -30.37 24.91
N GLY A 137 -22.63 -30.75 24.81
CA GLY A 137 -22.14 -32.03 25.35
C GLY A 137 -22.28 -32.11 26.88
N GLU A 138 -22.01 -31.01 27.59
CA GLU A 138 -22.23 -30.92 29.04
C GLU A 138 -23.71 -31.11 29.40
N LEU A 139 -24.63 -30.46 28.68
CA LEU A 139 -26.08 -30.62 28.89
C LEU A 139 -26.57 -32.04 28.59
N GLN A 140 -26.10 -32.67 27.51
CA GLN A 140 -26.44 -34.06 27.19
C GLN A 140 -25.94 -35.03 28.27
N SER A 141 -24.73 -34.82 28.78
CA SER A 141 -24.16 -35.61 29.88
C SER A 141 -24.98 -35.46 31.17
N LEU A 142 -25.41 -34.24 31.51
CA LEU A 142 -26.26 -33.98 32.67
C LEU A 142 -27.65 -34.63 32.54
N SER A 143 -28.25 -34.60 31.35
CA SER A 143 -29.54 -35.25 31.10
C SER A 143 -29.47 -36.76 31.30
N GLY A 144 -28.43 -37.43 30.79
CA GLY A 144 -28.21 -38.87 31.00
C GLY A 144 -28.02 -39.22 32.48
N LYS A 145 -27.17 -38.45 33.19
CA LYS A 145 -26.94 -38.65 34.63
C LYS A 145 -28.21 -38.48 35.46
N ASN A 146 -29.04 -37.49 35.14
CA ASN A 146 -30.30 -37.29 35.85
C ASN A 146 -31.26 -38.46 35.64
N ALA A 147 -31.32 -39.02 34.42
CA ALA A 147 -32.14 -40.22 34.16
C ALA A 147 -31.66 -41.43 34.98
N ASP A 148 -30.34 -41.67 35.02
CA ASP A 148 -29.75 -42.75 35.82
C ASP A 148 -30.01 -42.57 37.33
N VAL A 149 -29.90 -41.34 37.83
CA VAL A 149 -30.19 -41.01 39.24
C VAL A 149 -31.67 -41.25 39.56
N ILE A 150 -32.59 -40.87 38.67
CA ILE A 150 -34.03 -41.12 38.86
C ILE A 150 -34.33 -42.63 38.89
N VAL A 151 -33.74 -43.40 37.98
CA VAL A 151 -33.88 -44.87 37.97
C VAL A 151 -33.33 -45.48 39.26
N HIS A 152 -32.18 -44.99 39.73
CA HIS A 152 -31.60 -45.44 41.00
C HIS A 152 -32.49 -45.12 42.20
N LEU A 153 -33.05 -43.90 42.28
CA LEU A 153 -33.95 -43.48 43.36
C LEU A 153 -35.25 -44.28 43.34
N MET A 154 -35.83 -44.53 42.16
CA MET A 154 -37.02 -45.37 41.99
C MET A 154 -36.77 -46.81 42.44
N ARG A 155 -35.62 -47.40 42.11
CA ARG A 155 -35.25 -48.74 42.57
C ARG A 155 -35.11 -48.79 44.09
N LYS A 156 -34.40 -47.82 44.68
CA LYS A 156 -34.20 -47.74 46.12
C LYS A 156 -35.52 -47.58 46.87
N SER A 157 -36.42 -46.74 46.38
CA SER A 157 -37.76 -46.56 46.96
C SER A 157 -38.60 -47.86 46.90
N ARG A 158 -38.48 -48.64 45.82
CA ARG A 158 -39.14 -49.96 45.73
C ARG A 158 -38.54 -50.99 46.67
N GLU A 159 -37.21 -51.02 46.84
CA GLU A 159 -36.53 -51.86 47.82
C GLU A 159 -36.98 -51.52 49.25
N GLU A 160 -37.05 -50.23 49.58
CA GLU A 160 -37.58 -49.77 50.87
C GLU A 160 -39.05 -50.20 51.06
N GLN A 161 -39.92 -50.04 50.06
CA GLN A 161 -41.31 -50.51 50.13
C GLN A 161 -41.45 -52.03 50.30
N ALA A 162 -40.59 -52.81 49.65
CA ALA A 162 -40.57 -54.28 49.78
C ALA A 162 -40.05 -54.75 51.14
N THR A 163 -39.35 -53.89 51.88
CA THR A 163 -38.83 -54.20 53.22
C THR A 163 -39.87 -53.91 54.33
N TYR A 164 -40.92 -53.14 54.01
CA TYR A 164 -42.00 -52.78 54.94
C TYR A 164 -43.31 -53.57 54.73
N LEU A 165 -43.31 -54.54 53.79
CA LEU A 165 -44.35 -55.57 53.60
C LEU A 165 -43.86 -56.91 54.16
#